data_AF-A0A2W4T671-F1
#
_entry.id   AF-A0A2W4T671-F1
#
_cell.length_a   1.000
_cell.length_b   1.000
_cell.length_c   1.000
_cell.angle_alpha   90.00
_cell.angle_beta   90.00
_cell.angle_gamma   90.00
#
_symmetry.space_group_name_H-M   'P 1'
#
loop_
_entity.id
_entity.type
_entity.pdbx_description
1 polymer ?
#
loop_
_entity_poly.entity_id
_entity_poly.type
_entity_poly.pdbx_seq_one_letter_code
_entity_poly.pdbx_strand_id
1 'polypeptide(L)'
;MMRFRRWPRPTAYRETPRKRAAFLRKQHLEREALPLFADAIAARQHGVDEEMARRHVWWDEREHDQRDARARRWREARARLFALPDLLRAKVRGLWRTCPYPADPASFADFLHQIAVGRLDPDRPPWVFHQRSQARITANPATFNEAFRQIGRKLVGGGPDTSPTDELLFCGNLGSGILFLTSRARLLGQNESFYTSSHHRLRDFDVARSDHWVEIDVRGECSESDLSLIEQLAQAANTRPVIVRRIDPLAGQGGQLRAS
;
A
#
# COMPACT_ATOMS: atom_id res chain seq x y z
N MET A 1 18.25 -17.64 -6.15
CA MET A 1 19.20 -16.64 -5.59
C MET A 1 18.81 -16.26 -4.15
N MET A 2 19.76 -15.87 -3.28
CA MET A 2 19.51 -15.40 -1.91
C MET A 2 19.44 -13.87 -1.86
N ARG A 3 18.56 -13.30 -1.03
CA ARG A 3 18.47 -11.86 -0.81
C ARG A 3 19.68 -11.38 0.02
N PHE A 4 20.37 -10.35 -0.46
CA PHE A 4 21.59 -9.82 0.16
C PHE A 4 21.70 -8.31 -0.06
N ARG A 5 22.03 -7.58 1.02
CA ARG A 5 22.41 -6.17 0.95
C ARG A 5 23.92 -6.06 0.76
N ARG A 6 24.31 -5.48 -0.39
CA ARG A 6 25.70 -5.18 -0.73
C ARG A 6 26.33 -4.29 0.33
N TRP A 7 27.54 -4.64 0.75
CA TRP A 7 28.35 -3.78 1.62
C TRP A 7 28.81 -2.54 0.82
N PRO A 8 28.80 -1.34 1.41
CA PRO A 8 29.32 -0.14 0.76
C PRO A 8 30.74 -0.34 0.24
N ARG A 9 31.12 0.48 -0.76
CA ARG A 9 32.52 0.51 -1.19
C ARG A 9 33.36 1.18 -0.11
N PRO A 10 34.57 0.65 0.16
CA PRO A 10 35.52 1.32 1.03
C PRO A 10 35.77 2.76 0.60
N THR A 11 35.85 3.62 1.60
CA THR A 11 36.18 5.03 1.43
C THR A 11 37.26 5.38 2.42
N ALA A 12 38.28 6.11 1.97
CA ALA A 12 39.34 6.57 2.86
C ALA A 12 38.79 7.39 4.03
N TYR A 13 39.46 7.33 5.18
CA TYR A 13 39.12 8.16 6.32
C TYR A 13 39.21 9.64 5.95
N ARG A 14 38.10 10.37 6.10
CA ARG A 14 38.07 11.81 5.84
C ARG A 14 38.36 12.58 7.12
N GLU A 15 39.51 13.22 7.19
CA GLU A 15 39.82 14.17 8.25
C GLU A 15 38.96 15.43 8.13
N THR A 16 38.56 16.01 9.27
CA THR A 16 37.84 17.29 9.31
C THR A 16 38.31 18.15 10.48
N PRO A 17 38.22 19.49 10.39
CA PRO A 17 38.53 20.38 11.51
C PRO A 17 37.73 20.03 12.78
N ARG A 18 36.47 19.60 12.62
CA ARG A 18 35.63 19.14 13.73
C ARG A 18 36.20 17.90 14.44
N LYS A 19 36.79 16.95 13.70
CA LYS A 19 37.42 15.74 14.27
C LYS A 19 38.69 16.10 15.05
N ARG A 20 39.53 16.99 14.50
CA ARG A 20 40.72 17.53 15.20
C ARG A 20 40.32 18.22 16.50
N ALA A 21 39.36 19.15 16.42
CA ALA A 21 38.86 19.88 17.60
C ALA A 21 38.21 18.95 18.65
N ALA A 22 37.50 17.89 18.22
CA ALA A 22 36.93 16.91 19.13
C ALA A 22 37.99 16.12 19.90
N PHE A 23 39.12 15.80 19.26
CA PHE A 23 40.23 15.13 19.93
C PHE A 23 40.90 16.05 20.97
N LEU A 24 41.17 17.31 20.62
CA LEU A 24 41.72 18.29 21.57
C LEU A 24 40.80 18.51 22.77
N ARG A 25 39.48 18.59 22.56
CA ARG A 25 38.50 18.65 23.65
C ARG A 25 38.53 17.42 24.53
N LYS A 26 38.63 16.21 23.94
CA LYS A 26 38.79 14.97 24.71
C LYS A 26 40.05 15.03 25.58
N GLN A 27 41.18 15.47 25.02
CA GLN A 27 42.44 15.60 25.76
C GLN A 27 42.34 16.63 26.90
N HIS A 28 41.61 17.72 26.69
CA HIS A 28 41.32 18.70 27.74
C HIS A 28 40.51 18.09 28.88
N LEU A 29 39.39 17.45 28.56
CA LEU A 29 38.51 16.81 29.54
C LEU A 29 39.22 15.72 30.34
N GLU A 30 40.11 14.96 29.71
CA GLU A 30 40.93 13.96 30.41
C GLU A 30 41.87 14.58 31.46
N ARG A 31 42.44 15.76 31.18
CA ARG A 31 43.28 16.49 32.14
C ARG A 31 42.45 17.10 33.27
N GLU A 32 41.30 17.67 32.95
CA GLU A 32 40.39 18.26 33.93
C GLU A 32 39.76 17.21 34.86
N ALA A 33 39.54 15.99 34.37
CA ALA A 33 39.00 14.91 35.18
C ALA A 33 39.94 14.48 36.32
N LEU A 34 41.25 14.68 36.16
CA LEU A 34 42.28 14.30 37.15
C LEU A 34 43.30 15.45 37.33
N PRO A 35 42.92 16.56 37.99
CA PRO A 35 43.74 17.77 38.05
C PRO A 35 45.13 17.56 38.66
N LEU A 36 45.23 16.74 39.71
CA LEU A 36 46.51 16.42 40.37
C LEU A 36 47.49 15.68 39.46
N PHE A 37 47.00 15.06 38.38
CA PHE A 37 47.79 14.34 37.39
C PHE A 37 47.80 15.04 36.03
N ALA A 38 47.30 16.28 35.93
CA ALA A 38 47.10 16.95 34.64
C ALA A 38 48.40 17.04 33.82
N ASP A 39 49.53 17.37 34.45
CA ASP A 39 50.84 17.46 33.80
C ASP A 39 51.36 16.09 33.34
N ALA A 40 51.18 15.06 34.18
CA ALA A 40 51.55 13.69 33.83
C ALA A 40 50.69 13.12 32.69
N ILE A 41 49.40 13.47 32.66
CA ILE A 41 48.48 13.11 31.57
C ILE A 41 48.86 13.85 30.29
N ALA A 42 49.15 15.16 30.37
CA ALA A 42 49.58 15.96 29.23
C ALA A 42 50.87 15.42 28.61
N ALA A 43 51.85 15.01 29.42
CA ALA A 43 53.11 14.44 28.96
C ALA A 43 52.94 13.12 28.19
N ARG A 44 51.87 12.36 28.46
CA ARG A 44 51.55 11.09 27.78
C ARG A 44 50.66 11.27 26.55
N GLN A 45 49.98 12.41 26.43
CA GLN A 45 49.06 12.68 25.33
C GLN A 45 49.84 12.95 24.03
N HIS A 46 49.51 12.21 22.97
CA HIS A 46 50.11 12.41 21.65
C HIS A 46 49.46 13.57 20.88
N GLY A 47 50.17 14.05 19.85
CA GLY A 47 49.71 15.18 19.03
C GLY A 47 48.47 14.86 18.20
N VAL A 48 47.74 15.91 17.82
CA VAL A 48 46.53 15.76 16.97
C VAL A 48 46.85 15.18 15.60
N ASP A 49 47.99 15.55 14.99
CA ASP A 49 48.41 15.00 13.70
C ASP A 49 48.75 13.51 13.80
N GLU A 50 49.42 13.11 14.89
CA GLU A 50 49.71 11.71 15.18
C GLU A 50 48.41 10.90 15.37
N GLU A 51 47.41 11.43 16.09
CA GLU A 51 46.12 10.78 16.23
C GLU A 51 45.40 10.63 14.89
N MET A 52 45.41 11.67 14.04
CA MET A 52 44.75 11.58 12.73
C MET A 52 45.44 10.52 11.87
N ALA A 53 46.78 10.47 11.85
CA ALA A 53 47.53 9.43 11.15
C ALA A 53 47.18 8.02 11.66
N ARG A 54 47.10 7.83 12.99
CA ARG A 54 46.67 6.55 13.59
C ARG A 54 45.24 6.17 13.18
N ARG A 55 44.32 7.14 13.12
CA ARG A 55 42.93 6.89 12.68
C ARG A 55 42.84 6.54 11.20
N HIS A 56 43.70 7.07 10.35
CA HIS A 56 43.77 6.66 8.95
C HIS A 56 44.10 5.18 8.84
N VAL A 57 45.16 4.71 9.50
CA VAL A 57 45.55 3.29 9.51
C VAL A 57 44.45 2.42 10.12
N TRP A 58 43.97 2.81 11.31
CA TRP A 58 42.93 2.06 12.01
C TRP A 58 41.63 1.97 11.23
N TRP A 59 41.26 3.01 10.47
CA TRP A 59 40.05 3.00 9.66
C TRP A 59 40.08 1.90 8.60
N ASP A 60 41.21 1.76 7.91
CA ASP A 60 41.38 0.76 6.86
C ASP A 60 41.36 -0.66 7.44
N GLU A 61 42.09 -0.89 8.54
CA GLU A 61 42.09 -2.17 9.27
C GLU A 61 40.68 -2.52 9.75
N ARG A 62 39.99 -1.58 10.39
CA ARG A 62 38.64 -1.78 10.90
C ARG A 62 37.63 -2.01 9.79
N GLU A 63 37.81 -1.40 8.62
CA GLU A 63 36.99 -1.68 7.45
C GLU A 63 37.23 -3.11 6.93
N HIS A 64 38.50 -3.52 6.83
CA HIS A 64 38.87 -4.87 6.44
C HIS A 64 38.27 -5.92 7.40
N ASP A 65 38.48 -5.74 8.70
CA ASP A 65 37.98 -6.63 9.75
C ASP A 65 36.46 -6.78 9.71
N GLN A 66 35.72 -5.68 9.48
CA GLN A 66 34.28 -5.72 9.39
C GLN A 66 33.80 -6.49 8.16
N ARG A 67 34.46 -6.31 7.01
CA ARG A 67 34.14 -7.05 5.79
C ARG A 67 34.42 -8.53 5.95
N ASP A 68 35.52 -8.87 6.59
CA ASP A 68 35.92 -10.24 6.88
C ASP A 68 34.99 -10.92 7.87
N ALA A 69 34.66 -10.25 8.98
CA ALA A 69 33.68 -10.73 9.95
C ALA A 69 32.32 -10.96 9.28
N ARG A 70 31.89 -10.04 8.41
CA ARG A 70 30.65 -10.17 7.62
C ARG A 70 30.70 -11.37 6.67
N ALA A 71 31.82 -11.56 5.97
CA ALA A 71 32.01 -12.69 5.06
C ALA A 71 32.04 -14.03 5.81
N ARG A 72 32.71 -14.10 6.97
CA ARG A 72 32.71 -15.26 7.86
C ARG A 72 31.28 -15.63 8.28
N ARG A 73 30.50 -14.66 8.76
CA ARG A 73 29.09 -14.88 9.14
C ARG A 73 28.23 -15.36 7.96
N TRP A 74 28.45 -14.84 6.75
CA TRP A 74 27.76 -15.36 5.56
C TRP A 74 28.10 -16.81 5.27
N ARG A 75 29.37 -17.20 5.38
CA ARG A 75 29.81 -18.58 5.18
C ARG A 75 29.18 -19.52 6.21
N GLU A 76 29.18 -19.11 7.48
CA GLU A 76 28.56 -19.86 8.58
C GLU A 76 27.04 -20.03 8.37
N ALA A 77 26.32 -18.95 8.09
CA ALA A 77 24.88 -19.01 7.86
C ALA A 77 24.53 -19.85 6.62
N ARG A 78 25.34 -19.79 5.57
CA ARG A 78 25.19 -20.69 4.41
C ARG A 78 25.43 -22.14 4.79
N ALA A 79 26.48 -22.45 5.55
CA ALA A 79 26.73 -23.82 6.02
C ALA A 79 25.52 -24.37 6.80
N ARG A 80 24.96 -23.59 7.73
CA ARG A 80 23.73 -23.94 8.45
C ARG A 80 22.54 -24.17 7.51
N LEU A 81 22.33 -23.29 6.53
CA LEU A 81 21.27 -23.46 5.54
C LEU A 81 21.45 -24.77 4.73
N PHE A 82 22.67 -25.08 4.31
CA PHE A 82 22.96 -26.27 3.51
C PHE A 82 22.88 -27.58 4.30
N ALA A 83 23.01 -27.52 5.62
CA ALA A 83 22.77 -28.66 6.51
C ALA A 83 21.27 -29.00 6.70
N LEU A 84 20.34 -28.11 6.30
CA LEU A 84 18.91 -28.39 6.37
C LEU A 84 18.47 -29.37 5.25
N PRO A 85 17.43 -30.20 5.50
CA PRO A 85 16.81 -31.03 4.46
C PRO A 85 16.38 -30.21 3.25
N ASP A 86 16.46 -30.79 2.05
CA ASP A 86 16.28 -30.06 0.79
C ASP A 86 14.96 -29.27 0.69
N LEU A 87 13.85 -29.87 1.13
CA LEU A 87 12.53 -29.22 1.14
C LEU A 87 12.49 -28.02 2.09
N LEU A 88 13.02 -28.19 3.31
CA LEU A 88 13.08 -27.11 4.30
C LEU A 88 14.02 -26.00 3.83
N ARG A 89 15.17 -26.35 3.26
CA ARG A 89 16.13 -25.41 2.68
C ARG A 89 15.51 -24.59 1.55
N ALA A 90 14.73 -25.22 0.67
CA ALA A 90 14.00 -24.52 -0.39
C ALA A 90 12.97 -23.54 0.17
N LYS A 91 12.19 -23.97 1.18
CA LYS A 91 11.19 -23.14 1.88
C LYS A 91 11.84 -21.93 2.55
N VAL A 92 12.88 -22.16 3.35
CA VAL A 92 13.68 -21.12 4.01
C VAL A 92 14.23 -20.10 3.00
N ARG A 93 14.72 -20.55 1.84
CA ARG A 93 15.17 -19.65 0.77
C ARG A 93 14.04 -18.81 0.19
N GLY A 94 12.83 -19.36 0.10
CA GLY A 94 11.64 -18.62 -0.31
C GLY A 94 11.27 -17.55 0.72
N LEU A 95 11.14 -17.94 1.99
CA LEU A 95 10.80 -17.04 3.10
C LEU A 95 11.82 -15.91 3.26
N TRP A 96 13.11 -16.21 3.17
CA TRP A 96 14.16 -15.19 3.31
C TRP A 96 14.04 -14.07 2.27
N ARG A 97 13.46 -14.34 1.10
CA ARG A 97 13.25 -13.31 0.06
C ARG A 97 12.15 -12.32 0.44
N THR A 98 11.09 -12.79 1.11
CA THR A 98 9.89 -11.99 1.41
C THR A 98 9.86 -11.47 2.85
N CYS A 99 10.66 -12.02 3.75
CA CYS A 99 10.64 -11.64 5.16
C CYS A 99 11.03 -10.16 5.38
N PRO A 100 10.54 -9.50 6.43
CA PRO A 100 10.79 -8.08 6.70
C PRO A 100 12.20 -7.80 7.25
N TYR A 101 12.98 -8.83 7.56
CA TYR A 101 14.29 -8.67 8.20
C TYR A 101 15.34 -8.02 7.28
N PRO A 102 16.33 -7.31 7.84
CA PRO A 102 17.41 -6.75 7.04
C PRO A 102 18.20 -7.84 6.29
N ALA A 103 18.57 -7.58 5.03
CA ALA A 103 19.28 -8.53 4.18
C ALA A 103 20.78 -8.65 4.50
N ASP A 104 21.13 -8.78 5.78
CA ASP A 104 22.48 -8.91 6.29
C ASP A 104 22.72 -10.29 6.94
N PRO A 105 23.98 -10.73 7.10
CA PRO A 105 24.28 -12.07 7.56
C PRO A 105 23.93 -12.33 9.01
N ALA A 106 23.92 -11.30 9.87
CA ALA A 106 23.55 -11.48 11.28
C ALA A 106 22.07 -11.81 11.38
N SER A 107 21.23 -11.01 10.71
CA SER A 107 19.78 -11.25 10.61
C SER A 107 19.48 -12.61 9.98
N PHE A 108 20.23 -13.01 8.94
CA PHE A 108 20.04 -14.33 8.33
C PHE A 108 20.47 -15.49 9.24
N ALA A 109 21.60 -15.35 9.95
CA ALA A 109 22.05 -16.36 10.90
C ALA A 109 21.06 -16.52 12.07
N ASP A 110 20.53 -15.41 12.58
CA ASP A 110 19.51 -15.40 13.63
C ASP A 110 18.19 -16.00 13.14
N PHE A 111 17.75 -15.67 11.91
CA PHE A 111 16.58 -16.29 11.27
C PHE A 111 16.67 -17.82 11.25
N LEU A 112 17.83 -18.36 10.84
CA LEU A 112 18.06 -19.81 10.85
C LEU A 112 18.08 -20.38 12.26
N HIS A 113 18.67 -19.66 13.22
CA HIS A 113 18.69 -20.06 14.62
C HIS A 113 17.26 -20.10 15.20
N GLN A 114 16.43 -19.09 14.95
CA GLN A 114 15.03 -19.03 15.40
C GLN A 114 14.20 -20.20 14.87
N ILE A 115 14.44 -20.63 13.63
CA ILE A 115 13.81 -21.85 13.08
C ILE A 115 14.30 -23.09 13.83
N ALA A 116 15.61 -23.20 14.05
CA ALA A 116 16.20 -24.34 14.74
C ALA A 116 15.70 -24.49 16.19
N VAL A 117 15.45 -23.38 16.89
CA VAL A 117 14.90 -23.40 18.26
C VAL A 117 13.36 -23.38 18.30
N GLY A 118 12.69 -23.49 17.15
CA GLY A 118 11.23 -23.54 17.06
C GLY A 118 10.50 -22.22 17.37
N ARG A 119 11.23 -21.09 17.48
CA ARG A 119 10.61 -19.76 17.67
C ARG A 119 9.99 -19.22 16.39
N LEU A 120 10.52 -19.64 15.25
CA LEU A 120 10.01 -19.27 13.94
C LEU A 120 9.54 -20.51 13.20
N ASP A 121 8.25 -20.59 12.93
CA ASP A 121 7.65 -21.64 12.11
C ASP A 121 7.79 -21.29 10.61
N PRO A 122 8.52 -22.10 9.81
CA PRO A 122 8.63 -21.91 8.36
C PRO A 122 7.29 -22.10 7.61
N ASP A 123 6.36 -22.87 8.16
CA ASP A 123 5.05 -23.10 7.56
C ASP A 123 4.06 -21.99 7.87
N ARG A 124 4.23 -21.34 9.01
CA ARG A 124 3.37 -20.24 9.45
C ARG A 124 4.18 -19.02 9.90
N PRO A 125 4.94 -18.37 9.00
CA PRO A 125 5.73 -17.21 9.34
C PRO A 125 4.83 -16.07 9.86
N PRO A 126 5.26 -15.33 10.90
CA PRO A 126 4.42 -14.34 11.57
C PRO A 126 4.13 -13.09 10.72
N TRP A 127 4.94 -12.81 9.70
CA TRP A 127 4.73 -11.68 8.78
C TRP A 127 3.84 -12.00 7.58
N VAL A 128 3.36 -13.24 7.46
CA VAL A 128 2.38 -13.62 6.43
C VAL A 128 1.00 -13.62 7.08
N PHE A 129 0.04 -12.95 6.44
CA PHE A 129 -1.34 -12.98 6.87
C PHE A 129 -1.98 -14.31 6.45
N HIS A 130 -2.46 -15.09 7.42
CA HIS A 130 -2.97 -16.45 7.19
C HIS A 130 -4.50 -16.54 7.20
N GLN A 131 -5.19 -15.50 7.65
CA GLN A 131 -6.65 -15.52 7.72
C GLN A 131 -7.22 -15.30 6.31
N ARG A 132 -8.17 -16.15 5.89
CA ARG A 132 -8.95 -15.87 4.68
C ARG A 132 -9.73 -14.58 4.91
N SER A 133 -9.52 -13.58 4.06
CA SER A 133 -10.36 -12.38 4.05
C SER A 133 -11.78 -12.79 3.67
N GLN A 134 -12.66 -12.88 4.68
CA GLN A 134 -14.09 -12.93 4.42
C GLN A 134 -14.55 -11.48 4.27
N ALA A 135 -15.02 -11.10 3.09
CA ALA A 135 -15.71 -9.84 2.92
C ALA A 135 -16.94 -9.86 3.85
N ARG A 136 -17.16 -8.80 4.64
CA ARG A 136 -18.42 -8.63 5.35
C ARG A 136 -19.51 -8.41 4.30
N ILE A 137 -20.23 -9.48 3.97
CA ILE A 137 -21.38 -9.45 3.06
C ILE A 137 -22.60 -9.05 3.88
N THR A 138 -23.44 -8.17 3.33
CA THR A 138 -24.77 -7.92 3.89
C THR A 138 -25.68 -9.08 3.49
N ALA A 139 -25.90 -10.02 4.41
CA ALA A 139 -26.77 -11.16 4.16
C ALA A 139 -28.24 -10.73 4.17
N ASN A 140 -28.97 -11.01 3.10
CA ASN A 140 -30.42 -10.78 2.94
C ASN A 140 -30.88 -9.37 3.38
N PRO A 141 -30.39 -8.29 2.74
CA PRO A 141 -30.86 -6.95 3.05
C PRO A 141 -32.37 -6.83 2.78
N ALA A 142 -33.10 -6.24 3.73
CA ALA A 142 -34.54 -5.98 3.58
C ALA A 142 -34.81 -4.67 2.83
N THR A 143 -33.85 -3.73 2.87
CA THR A 143 -33.97 -2.43 2.20
C THR A 143 -32.74 -2.08 1.36
N PHE A 144 -32.92 -1.20 0.37
CA PHE A 144 -31.82 -0.72 -0.47
C PHE A 144 -30.71 -0.04 0.34
N ASN A 145 -31.06 0.73 1.37
CA ASN A 145 -30.09 1.44 2.21
C ASN A 145 -29.33 0.51 3.19
N GLU A 146 -29.88 -0.65 3.51
CA GLU A 146 -29.15 -1.71 4.23
C GLU A 146 -28.12 -2.40 3.34
N ALA A 147 -28.47 -2.62 2.07
CA ALA A 147 -27.60 -3.25 1.09
C ALA A 147 -26.50 -2.30 0.60
N PHE A 148 -26.84 -1.04 0.34
CA PHE A 148 -26.02 -0.10 -0.41
C PHE A 148 -25.95 1.26 0.29
N ARG A 149 -24.72 1.71 0.54
CA ARG A 149 -24.44 3.04 1.06
C ARG A 149 -24.19 4.00 -0.09
N GLN A 150 -24.86 5.16 -0.07
CA GLN A 150 -24.53 6.24 -1.02
C GLN A 150 -23.13 6.78 -0.73
N ILE A 151 -22.26 6.76 -1.74
CA ILE A 151 -20.88 7.24 -1.67
C ILE A 151 -20.64 8.50 -2.48
N GLY A 152 -21.59 8.89 -3.34
CA GLY A 152 -21.46 10.11 -4.15
C GLY A 152 -22.77 10.56 -4.80
N ARG A 153 -22.75 11.81 -5.24
CA ARG A 153 -23.79 12.45 -6.06
C ARG A 153 -23.10 13.41 -7.02
N LYS A 154 -23.47 13.38 -8.29
CA LYS A 154 -23.00 14.29 -9.33
C LYS A 154 -24.19 14.73 -10.19
N LEU A 155 -24.20 15.99 -10.60
CA LEU A 155 -25.09 16.48 -11.66
C LEU A 155 -24.43 16.20 -13.01
N VAL A 156 -25.16 15.54 -13.91
CA VAL A 156 -24.70 15.19 -15.26
C VAL A 156 -25.67 15.81 -16.26
N GLY A 157 -25.13 16.49 -17.28
CA GLY A 157 -25.90 17.39 -18.15
C GLY A 157 -25.97 18.82 -17.62
N GLY A 158 -26.69 19.72 -18.31
CA GLY A 158 -26.75 21.16 -17.94
C GLY A 158 -26.21 22.11 -19.01
N GLY A 159 -26.31 21.75 -20.29
CA GLY A 159 -26.05 22.68 -21.40
C GLY A 159 -27.19 23.71 -21.54
N PRO A 160 -27.04 24.74 -22.41
CA PRO A 160 -28.07 25.77 -22.61
C PRO A 160 -29.47 25.20 -22.89
N ASP A 161 -29.54 24.00 -23.49
CA ASP A 161 -30.79 23.32 -23.85
C ASP A 161 -31.08 22.04 -23.04
N THR A 162 -30.29 21.65 -22.02
CA THR A 162 -30.54 20.39 -21.27
C THR A 162 -30.63 20.59 -19.77
N SER A 163 -31.70 20.13 -19.14
CA SER A 163 -31.82 20.15 -17.68
C SER A 163 -30.83 19.16 -17.04
N PRO A 164 -30.07 19.57 -16.01
CA PRO A 164 -29.12 18.68 -15.36
C PRO A 164 -29.85 17.56 -14.62
N THR A 165 -29.34 16.35 -14.73
CA THR A 165 -29.90 15.14 -14.09
C THR A 165 -28.98 14.65 -12.99
N ASP A 166 -29.56 14.17 -11.89
CA ASP A 166 -28.80 13.55 -10.79
C ASP A 166 -28.28 12.17 -11.19
N GLU A 167 -26.97 11.96 -10.99
CA GLU A 167 -26.29 10.68 -10.98
C GLU A 167 -25.82 10.37 -9.54
N LEU A 168 -26.33 9.28 -8.98
CA LEU A 168 -26.03 8.83 -7.62
C LEU A 168 -25.11 7.61 -7.66
N LEU A 169 -24.12 7.58 -6.78
CA LEU A 169 -23.18 6.47 -6.66
C LEU A 169 -23.38 5.75 -5.33
N PHE A 170 -23.48 4.43 -5.39
CA PHE A 170 -23.62 3.58 -4.21
C PHE A 170 -22.57 2.46 -4.19
N CYS A 171 -22.26 1.98 -2.99
CA CYS A 171 -21.36 0.86 -2.75
C CYS A 171 -21.95 -0.06 -1.68
N GLY A 172 -21.87 -1.37 -1.90
CA GLY A 172 -22.39 -2.38 -0.98
C GLY A 172 -21.73 -3.73 -1.21
N ASN A 173 -21.84 -4.61 -0.22
CA ASN A 173 -21.31 -5.97 -0.33
C ASN A 173 -22.47 -6.95 -0.38
N LEU A 174 -22.66 -7.58 -1.53
CA LEU A 174 -23.73 -8.55 -1.78
C LEU A 174 -23.13 -9.79 -2.45
N GLY A 175 -23.62 -10.97 -2.11
CA GLY A 175 -23.18 -12.22 -2.74
C GLY A 175 -21.66 -12.44 -2.60
N SER A 176 -20.96 -12.48 -3.74
CA SER A 176 -19.53 -12.81 -3.82
C SER A 176 -18.56 -11.65 -3.56
N GLY A 177 -19.02 -10.40 -3.43
CA GLY A 177 -18.09 -9.29 -3.27
C GLY A 177 -18.67 -7.90 -3.15
N ILE A 178 -17.80 -6.91 -3.37
CA ILE A 178 -18.13 -5.49 -3.37
C ILE A 178 -18.75 -5.13 -4.72
N LEU A 179 -19.88 -4.44 -4.70
CA LEU A 179 -20.58 -3.91 -5.87
C LEU A 179 -20.61 -2.38 -5.84
N PHE A 180 -20.48 -1.78 -7.03
CA PHE A 180 -20.64 -0.34 -7.24
C PHE A 180 -21.82 -0.09 -8.16
N LEU A 181 -22.75 0.76 -7.73
CA LEU A 181 -23.98 1.05 -8.45
C LEU A 181 -23.98 2.51 -8.88
N THR A 182 -24.41 2.77 -10.11
CA THR A 182 -24.65 4.13 -10.63
C THR A 182 -26.12 4.27 -10.99
N SER A 183 -26.84 5.12 -10.26
CA SER A 183 -28.27 5.37 -10.47
C SER A 183 -28.49 6.70 -11.20
N ARG A 184 -29.31 6.69 -12.25
CA ARG A 184 -29.65 7.86 -13.09
C ARG A 184 -31.15 7.91 -13.36
N ALA A 185 -31.76 9.08 -13.27
CA ALA A 185 -33.12 9.27 -13.78
C ALA A 185 -33.11 9.45 -15.32
N ARG A 186 -34.08 8.86 -16.02
CA ARG A 186 -34.24 8.95 -17.48
C ARG A 186 -35.68 9.34 -17.80
N LEU A 187 -35.86 10.15 -18.83
CA LEU A 187 -37.16 10.51 -19.39
C LEU A 187 -37.72 9.35 -20.25
N LEU A 188 -39.05 9.17 -20.27
CA LEU A 188 -39.73 8.12 -21.02
C LEU A 188 -39.77 8.39 -22.55
N GLY A 189 -39.62 9.65 -22.98
CA GLY A 189 -39.58 10.01 -24.40
C GLY A 189 -38.17 9.98 -25.00
N GLN A 190 -37.88 9.02 -25.88
CA GLN A 190 -36.68 9.04 -26.74
C GLN A 190 -36.81 9.98 -27.97
N ASN A 191 -37.95 10.67 -28.15
CA ASN A 191 -38.27 11.43 -29.36
C ASN A 191 -38.79 12.86 -29.16
N GLU A 192 -38.72 13.43 -27.95
CA GLU A 192 -38.91 14.87 -27.80
C GLU A 192 -37.54 15.55 -27.72
N SER A 193 -37.03 15.85 -28.91
CA SER A 193 -36.03 16.89 -29.12
C SER A 193 -36.34 18.11 -28.26
N PHE A 194 -35.30 18.68 -27.63
CA PHE A 194 -35.31 19.94 -26.88
C PHE A 194 -35.68 21.16 -27.75
N TYR A 195 -36.88 21.15 -28.32
CA TYR A 195 -37.48 22.28 -29.03
C TYR A 195 -38.76 22.67 -28.31
N THR A 196 -38.61 23.40 -27.22
CA THR A 196 -39.57 24.47 -26.94
C THR A 196 -38.77 25.76 -26.94
N SER A 197 -38.82 26.44 -28.07
CA SER A 197 -38.36 27.82 -28.22
C SER A 197 -38.91 28.67 -27.08
N SER A 198 -38.02 29.44 -26.46
CA SER A 198 -38.22 30.76 -25.88
C SER A 198 -39.67 31.26 -25.72
N HIS A 199 -39.97 31.69 -24.49
CA HIS A 199 -41.06 32.59 -24.10
C HIS A 199 -42.49 32.06 -24.31
N HIS A 200 -43.08 31.40 -23.30
CA HIS A 200 -44.44 31.70 -22.83
C HIS A 200 -44.67 31.06 -21.45
N ARG A 201 -45.12 31.86 -20.48
CA ARG A 201 -45.58 31.39 -19.17
C ARG A 201 -46.88 30.60 -19.33
N LEU A 202 -46.89 29.34 -18.89
CA LEU A 202 -48.06 28.59 -18.45
C LEU A 202 -47.62 27.88 -17.16
N ARG A 203 -47.80 28.50 -16.00
CA ARG A 203 -48.84 28.14 -15.00
C ARG A 203 -49.41 26.73 -15.22
N ASP A 204 -49.14 25.91 -14.21
CA ASP A 204 -49.92 24.76 -13.78
C ASP A 204 -50.26 23.75 -14.87
N PHE A 205 -49.31 22.88 -15.17
CA PHE A 205 -49.63 21.50 -15.54
C PHE A 205 -48.88 20.57 -14.60
N ASP A 206 -49.65 19.82 -13.81
CA ASP A 206 -49.25 18.53 -13.27
C ASP A 206 -48.78 17.66 -14.44
N VAL A 207 -47.50 17.78 -14.81
CA VAL A 207 -46.84 16.79 -15.66
C VAL A 207 -46.83 15.52 -14.82
N ALA A 208 -47.64 14.58 -15.27
CA ALA A 208 -47.99 13.36 -14.59
C ALA A 208 -46.78 12.66 -13.94
N ARG A 209 -47.03 12.03 -12.79
CA ARG A 209 -46.09 11.22 -12.00
C ARG A 209 -45.48 10.01 -12.76
N SER A 210 -45.54 9.98 -14.08
CA SER A 210 -45.38 8.80 -14.94
C SER A 210 -44.46 9.01 -16.14
N ASP A 211 -43.57 10.01 -16.16
CA ASP A 211 -42.74 10.30 -17.36
C ASP A 211 -41.23 10.04 -17.20
N HIS A 212 -40.82 9.41 -16.10
CA HIS A 212 -39.41 9.11 -15.82
C HIS A 212 -39.21 7.72 -15.21
N TRP A 213 -38.13 7.04 -15.60
CA TRP A 213 -37.65 5.78 -15.01
C TRP A 213 -36.24 5.95 -14.43
N VAL A 214 -35.78 5.00 -13.61
CA VAL A 214 -34.46 5.02 -12.98
C VAL A 214 -33.61 3.89 -13.54
N GLU A 215 -32.49 4.24 -14.16
CA GLU A 215 -31.47 3.30 -14.62
C GLU A 215 -30.46 3.06 -13.51
N ILE A 216 -30.14 1.80 -13.21
CA ILE A 216 -29.08 1.43 -12.28
C ILE A 216 -28.07 0.51 -12.98
N ASP A 217 -26.86 1.02 -13.13
CA ASP A 217 -25.72 0.27 -13.65
C ASP A 217 -24.97 -0.39 -12.50
N VAL A 218 -24.85 -1.72 -12.50
CA VAL A 218 -24.15 -2.51 -11.48
C VAL A 218 -22.79 -2.95 -12.00
N ARG A 219 -21.73 -2.64 -11.24
CA ARG A 219 -20.35 -3.07 -11.51
C ARG A 219 -19.83 -3.97 -10.39
N GLY A 220 -19.20 -5.07 -10.78
CA GLY A 220 -18.66 -6.09 -9.88
C GLY A 220 -19.19 -7.48 -10.21
N GLU A 221 -18.60 -8.51 -9.61
CA GLU A 221 -19.09 -9.88 -9.74
C GLU A 221 -20.43 -10.01 -9.01
N CYS A 222 -21.52 -10.18 -9.75
CA CYS A 222 -22.87 -10.38 -9.23
C CYS A 222 -23.56 -11.52 -10.00
N SER A 223 -24.25 -12.38 -9.25
CA SER A 223 -25.10 -13.41 -9.83
C SER A 223 -26.41 -12.82 -10.36
N GLU A 224 -27.12 -13.56 -11.22
CA GLU A 224 -28.45 -13.13 -11.68
C GLU A 224 -29.45 -12.98 -10.52
N SER A 225 -29.34 -13.81 -9.48
CA SER A 225 -30.12 -13.64 -8.24
C SER A 225 -29.80 -12.36 -7.49
N ASP A 226 -28.52 -11.92 -7.50
CA ASP A 226 -28.13 -10.65 -6.89
C ASP A 226 -28.72 -9.47 -7.67
N LEU A 227 -28.72 -9.54 -9.01
CA LEU A 227 -29.32 -8.51 -9.86
C LEU A 227 -30.84 -8.37 -9.62
N SER A 228 -31.56 -9.50 -9.56
CA SER A 228 -32.99 -9.50 -9.23
C SER A 228 -33.27 -8.93 -7.84
N LEU A 229 -32.43 -9.24 -6.85
CA LEU A 229 -32.54 -8.68 -5.51
C LEU A 229 -32.29 -7.16 -5.50
N ILE A 230 -31.27 -6.69 -6.23
CA ILE A 230 -30.98 -5.25 -6.35
C ILE A 230 -32.17 -4.53 -6.99
N GLU A 231 -32.74 -5.08 -8.05
CA GLU A 231 -33.91 -4.51 -8.73
C GLU A 231 -35.12 -4.44 -7.80
N GLN A 232 -35.41 -5.52 -7.07
CA GLN A 232 -36.50 -5.54 -6.10
C GLN A 232 -36.32 -4.49 -5.01
N LEU A 233 -35.13 -4.38 -4.43
CA LEU A 233 -34.83 -3.41 -3.36
C LEU A 233 -34.90 -1.97 -3.87
N ALA A 234 -34.33 -1.72 -5.05
CA ALA A 234 -34.34 -0.40 -5.67
C ALA A 234 -35.76 0.03 -6.07
N GLN A 235 -36.56 -0.89 -6.61
CA GLN A 235 -37.95 -0.64 -6.97
C GLN A 235 -38.82 -0.39 -5.73
N ALA A 236 -38.59 -1.11 -4.63
CA ALA A 236 -39.30 -0.85 -3.36
C ALA A 236 -38.95 0.53 -2.77
N ALA A 237 -37.73 1.03 -3.01
CA ALA A 237 -37.27 2.34 -2.55
C ALA A 237 -37.67 3.51 -3.48
N ASN A 238 -38.19 3.23 -4.69
CA ASN A 238 -38.51 4.24 -5.69
C ASN A 238 -39.95 4.13 -6.19
N THR A 239 -40.63 5.27 -6.32
CA THR A 239 -41.99 5.32 -6.89
C THR A 239 -42.00 5.25 -8.43
N ARG A 240 -40.82 5.37 -9.06
CA ARG A 240 -40.61 5.31 -10.51
C ARG A 240 -40.23 3.89 -10.93
N PRO A 241 -40.51 3.46 -12.17
CA PRO A 241 -39.98 2.21 -12.69
C PRO A 241 -38.45 2.19 -12.63
N VAL A 242 -37.86 1.12 -12.14
CA VAL A 242 -36.41 0.92 -12.05
C VAL A 242 -35.99 -0.17 -13.05
N ILE A 243 -34.88 0.05 -13.75
CA ILE A 243 -34.25 -0.95 -14.60
C ILE A 243 -32.80 -1.11 -14.13
N VAL A 244 -32.42 -2.34 -13.81
CA VAL A 244 -31.07 -2.69 -13.35
C VAL A 244 -30.33 -3.44 -14.46
N ARG A 245 -29.06 -3.06 -14.70
CA ARG A 245 -28.22 -3.71 -15.72
C ARG A 245 -26.83 -3.95 -15.17
N ARG A 246 -26.25 -5.11 -15.47
CA ARG A 246 -24.83 -5.38 -15.22
C ARG A 246 -23.98 -4.68 -16.29
N ILE A 247 -22.99 -3.91 -15.86
CA ILE A 247 -21.96 -3.38 -16.74
C ILE A 247 -20.67 -4.14 -16.49
N ASP A 248 -20.27 -4.95 -17.47
CA ASP A 248 -18.96 -5.54 -17.48
C ASP A 248 -17.92 -4.45 -17.80
N PRO A 249 -16.88 -4.25 -16.97
CA PRO A 249 -15.91 -3.17 -17.16
C PRO A 249 -15.12 -3.26 -18.48
N LEU A 250 -15.19 -4.38 -19.21
CA LEU A 250 -14.51 -4.60 -20.48
C LEU A 250 -15.24 -4.02 -21.71
N ALA A 251 -16.50 -3.57 -21.59
CA ALA A 251 -17.28 -3.09 -22.75
C ALA A 251 -17.31 -1.55 -22.92
N GLY A 252 -16.71 -0.78 -22.00
CA GLY A 252 -16.89 0.68 -21.91
C GLY A 252 -15.83 1.59 -22.57
N GLN A 253 -14.79 1.05 -23.21
CA GLN A 253 -13.75 1.83 -23.91
C GLN A 253 -13.58 1.33 -25.34
N GLY A 254 -14.54 1.61 -26.21
CA GLY A 254 -14.53 1.22 -27.61
C GLY A 254 -15.21 2.23 -28.52
N GLY A 255 -14.96 3.53 -28.31
CA GLY A 255 -15.58 4.58 -29.13
C GLY A 255 -14.76 5.86 -29.17
N GLN A 256 -14.23 6.16 -30.37
CA GLN A 256 -13.62 7.43 -30.81
C GLN A 256 -12.17 7.73 -30.42
N LEU A 257 -11.25 7.12 -31.16
CA LEU A 257 -10.13 7.85 -31.75
C LEU A 257 -10.31 7.84 -33.27
N ARG A 258 -10.91 8.91 -33.81
CA ARG A 258 -10.81 9.21 -35.24
C ARG A 258 -9.39 9.70 -35.50
N ALA A 259 -8.70 9.00 -36.39
CA ALA A 259 -7.48 9.49 -37.02
C ALA A 259 -7.81 10.78 -37.82
N SER A 260 -6.98 11.80 -37.62
CA SER A 260 -6.73 12.89 -38.55
C SER A 260 -5.23 13.15 -38.49
#